data_AF-A0AAP6EKN3-F1
#
_entry.id   AF-A0AAP6EKN3-F1
#
_cell.length_a   1.000
_cell.length_b   1.000
_cell.length_c   1.000
_cell.angle_alpha   90.00
_cell.angle_beta   90.00
_cell.angle_gamma   90.00
#
_symmetry.space_group_name_H-M   'P 1'
#
loop_
_entity.id
_entity.type
_entity.pdbx_description
1 polymer ?
#
loop_
_entity_poly.entity_id
_entity_poly.type
_entity_poly.pdbx_seq_one_letter_code
_entity_poly.pdbx_strand_id
1 'polypeptide(L)'
;MTVDMAVETVRDPAHGYTGEPPGQGDGELRVILTYRSAEQLLIVVKGQEGWFRADLETPATVLWQLGARLRALWSDLVVHHQSPDGSYGEQVGGYPLTETVDLSKFAPVTDELVARLAREGYGLLTKLLHGHNPRLTGVRDFLMDALTRPEPLRVTFDSEVQLPWPMLAVDPGGCGSPWEAFLGHRHQVEQNDRHPWDHAPLAVRDRAATSLNKDTALDEVGRAPEVHQLLENRTRLTVRTKGSELLDALAVRILAEDLMYFWCHGHFADNGASGTCLSVRLTDDEHVDGPAVEFRRFGIPRTSQARFKPFVLLNACHTGRAGAPGALKHLGQELIEMGAVGVLAPQIDVPQVFAAEYAYEFLESYLAGERTAGEISQSLVRDFAEKYHNPLALTYGLNCGIDSRLDLAS
;
A
#
# COMPACT_ATOMS: atom_id res chain seq x y z
N MET A 1 48.20 41.58 -5.11
CA MET A 1 46.86 41.18 -5.59
C MET A 1 46.69 39.72 -5.23
N THR A 2 46.10 39.47 -4.07
CA THR A 2 45.83 38.14 -3.50
C THR A 2 44.36 37.85 -3.73
N VAL A 3 44.07 36.82 -4.51
CA VAL A 3 42.70 36.37 -4.79
C VAL A 3 42.27 35.49 -3.62
N ASP A 4 41.33 35.99 -2.82
CA ASP A 4 40.65 35.21 -1.78
C ASP A 4 39.82 34.12 -2.45
N MET A 5 40.17 32.86 -2.20
CA MET A 5 39.33 31.73 -2.51
C MET A 5 38.21 31.66 -1.46
N ALA A 6 37.01 32.12 -1.84
CA ALA A 6 35.81 31.89 -1.06
C ALA A 6 35.51 30.38 -1.01
N VAL A 7 35.83 29.76 0.13
CA VAL A 7 35.39 28.41 0.46
C VAL A 7 33.89 28.49 0.73
N GLU A 8 33.09 28.15 -0.27
CA GLU A 8 31.65 27.98 -0.13
C GLU A 8 31.41 26.81 0.81
N THR A 9 31.06 27.13 2.05
CA THR A 9 30.74 26.14 3.08
C THR A 9 29.46 25.45 2.65
N VAL A 10 29.57 24.23 2.13
CA VAL A 10 28.43 23.37 1.76
C VAL A 10 27.53 23.28 2.98
N ARG A 11 26.40 23.98 2.90
CA ARG A 11 25.32 23.89 3.87
C ARG A 11 24.84 22.44 3.92
N ASP A 12 24.64 21.98 5.15
CA ASP A 12 24.11 20.70 5.56
C ASP A 12 23.06 20.11 4.56
N PRO A 13 23.32 18.93 3.96
CA PRO A 13 22.46 18.32 2.95
C PRO A 13 21.13 17.76 3.49
N ALA A 14 20.86 17.87 4.79
CA ALA A 14 19.62 17.36 5.40
C ALA A 14 18.35 18.20 5.11
N HIS A 15 18.47 19.42 4.56
CA HIS A 15 17.31 20.29 4.28
C HIS A 15 16.74 20.17 2.84
N GLY A 16 17.06 19.10 2.11
CA GLY A 16 16.62 18.89 0.73
C GLY A 16 15.53 17.83 0.50
N TYR A 17 15.06 17.11 1.54
CA TYR A 17 14.13 15.98 1.38
C TYR A 17 12.67 16.27 1.72
N THR A 18 12.30 17.54 1.88
CA THR A 18 10.91 17.97 2.06
C THR A 18 10.55 18.95 0.95
N GLY A 19 10.40 18.45 -0.28
CA GLY A 19 9.54 19.15 -1.20
C GLY A 19 8.14 19.17 -0.58
N GLU A 20 7.59 20.35 -0.26
CA GLU A 20 6.15 20.44 -0.03
C GLU A 20 5.46 19.90 -1.28
N PRO A 21 4.57 18.90 -1.17
CA PRO A 21 3.79 18.47 -2.32
C PRO A 21 2.95 19.66 -2.82
N PRO A 22 2.69 19.74 -4.12
CA PRO A 22 1.99 20.86 -4.71
C PRO A 22 0.57 20.99 -4.13
N GLY A 23 0.32 22.11 -3.45
CA GLY A 23 -1.01 22.68 -3.21
C GLY A 23 -1.94 21.87 -2.33
N GLN A 24 -1.97 22.18 -1.02
CA GLN A 24 -3.04 21.75 -0.11
C GLN A 24 -4.40 22.24 -0.62
N GLY A 25 -5.15 21.37 -1.28
CA GLY A 25 -6.54 21.61 -1.67
C GLY A 25 -7.50 21.41 -0.49
N ASP A 26 -8.76 21.77 -0.69
CA ASP A 26 -9.83 21.32 0.20
C ASP A 26 -9.85 19.78 0.26
N GLY A 27 -9.89 19.21 1.47
CA GLY A 27 -9.98 17.75 1.68
C GLY A 27 -8.68 17.00 1.96
N GLU A 28 -7.55 17.66 2.24
CA GLU A 28 -6.31 16.97 2.64
C GLU A 28 -6.08 16.90 4.15
N LEU A 29 -5.68 15.72 4.63
CA LEU A 29 -5.31 15.46 6.02
C LEU A 29 -3.97 14.72 6.06
N ARG A 30 -2.99 15.30 6.74
CA ARG A 30 -1.67 14.69 6.89
C ARG A 30 -1.41 14.32 8.35
N VAL A 31 -1.10 13.05 8.59
CA VAL A 31 -0.81 12.50 9.91
C VAL A 31 0.61 11.97 9.91
N ILE A 32 1.47 12.53 10.76
CA ILE A 32 2.88 12.16 10.86
C ILE A 32 3.10 11.41 12.18
N LEU A 33 3.69 10.22 12.11
CA LEU A 33 4.12 9.42 13.25
C LEU A 33 5.62 9.17 13.18
N THR A 34 6.36 9.70 14.16
CA THR A 34 7.83 9.63 14.17
C THR A 34 8.36 9.19 15.53
N TYR A 35 9.40 8.37 15.54
CA TYR A 35 10.07 7.93 16.76
C TYR A 35 10.81 9.11 17.42
N ARG A 36 10.54 9.31 18.72
CA ARG A 36 11.35 10.16 19.63
C ARG A 36 12.41 9.35 20.35
N SER A 37 12.10 8.10 20.63
CA SER A 37 12.97 7.06 21.19
C SER A 37 12.44 5.70 20.77
N ALA A 38 13.07 4.59 21.16
CA ALA A 38 12.66 3.24 20.74
C ALA A 38 11.17 2.91 21.00
N GLU A 39 10.57 3.44 22.07
CA GLU A 39 9.18 3.16 22.44
C GLU A 39 8.25 4.37 22.32
N GLN A 40 8.79 5.59 22.21
CA GLN A 40 7.99 6.82 22.24
C GLN A 40 7.80 7.39 20.84
N LEU A 41 6.54 7.65 20.48
CA LEU A 41 6.17 8.26 19.22
C LEU A 41 5.64 9.69 19.43
N LEU A 42 5.95 10.55 18.47
CA LEU A 42 5.28 11.83 18.29
C LEU A 42 4.20 11.66 17.22
N ILE A 43 2.99 12.15 17.51
CA ILE A 43 1.98 12.38 16.48
C ILE A 43 1.91 13.87 16.14
N VAL A 44 1.88 14.16 14.85
CA VAL A 44 1.58 15.50 14.32
C VAL A 44 0.45 15.37 13.30
N VAL A 45 -0.61 16.12 13.46
CA VAL A 45 -1.73 16.17 12.52
C VAL A 45 -1.80 17.56 11.91
N LYS A 46 -1.74 17.64 10.58
CA LYS A 46 -1.94 18.86 9.81
C LYS A 46 -3.27 18.74 9.07
N GLY A 47 -4.19 19.62 9.38
CA GLY A 47 -5.39 19.85 8.57
C GLY A 47 -5.53 21.32 8.21
N GLN A 48 -6.71 21.72 7.74
CA GLN A 48 -6.98 23.10 7.31
C GLN A 48 -6.86 24.11 8.46
N GLU A 49 -7.27 23.71 9.66
CA GLU A 49 -7.32 24.58 10.85
C GLU A 49 -5.95 24.80 11.51
N GLY A 50 -4.91 24.08 11.06
CA GLY A 50 -3.54 24.22 11.54
C GLY A 50 -2.89 22.90 11.93
N TRP A 51 -1.93 22.99 12.85
CA TRP A 51 -1.08 21.87 13.27
C TRP A 51 -1.36 21.50 14.73
N PHE A 52 -1.66 20.23 14.95
CA PHE A 52 -1.81 19.62 16.26
C PHE A 52 -0.67 18.65 16.51
N ARG A 53 -0.09 18.63 17.72
CA ARG A 53 1.01 17.71 18.05
C ARG A 53 0.98 17.25 19.50
N ALA A 54 1.30 15.98 19.71
CA ALA A 54 1.41 15.39 21.04
C ALA A 54 2.34 14.17 21.02
N ASP A 55 2.94 13.86 22.17
CA ASP A 55 3.57 12.55 22.35
C ASP A 55 2.48 11.51 22.60
N LEU A 56 2.58 10.37 21.92
CA LEU A 56 1.70 9.22 22.16
C LEU A 56 2.08 8.56 23.48
N GLU A 57 1.08 8.24 24.30
CA GLU A 57 1.28 7.48 25.54
C GLU A 57 1.32 5.97 25.28
N THR A 58 0.73 5.51 24.18
CA THR A 58 0.83 4.11 23.76
C THR A 58 2.20 3.83 23.12
N PRO A 59 2.98 2.85 23.63
CA PRO A 59 4.29 2.54 23.08
C PRO A 59 4.24 2.05 21.64
N ALA A 60 5.30 2.34 20.87
CA ALA A 60 5.41 1.95 19.47
C ALA A 60 5.30 0.42 19.27
N THR A 61 5.93 -0.37 20.15
CA THR A 61 5.85 -1.83 20.11
C THR A 61 4.42 -2.35 20.28
N VAL A 62 3.64 -1.70 21.14
CA VAL A 62 2.23 -2.03 21.35
C VAL A 62 1.40 -1.72 20.09
N LEU A 63 1.62 -0.57 19.45
CA LEU A 63 0.93 -0.24 18.20
C LEU A 63 1.26 -1.23 17.09
N TRP A 64 2.54 -1.59 16.97
CA TRP A 64 2.98 -2.60 16.01
C TRP A 64 2.31 -3.97 16.25
N GLN A 65 2.27 -4.44 17.51
CA GLN A 65 1.59 -5.68 17.88
C GLN A 65 0.09 -5.64 17.58
N LEU A 66 -0.57 -4.51 17.83
CA LEU A 66 -1.99 -4.33 17.53
C LEU A 66 -2.25 -4.32 16.02
N GLY A 67 -1.41 -3.67 15.22
CA GLY A 67 -1.48 -3.72 13.77
C GLY A 67 -1.28 -5.13 13.21
N ALA A 68 -0.31 -5.87 13.75
CA ALA A 68 -0.09 -7.27 13.41
C ALA A 68 -1.28 -8.16 13.79
N ARG A 69 -1.86 -7.96 15.00
CA ARG A 69 -3.06 -8.66 15.45
C ARG A 69 -4.26 -8.37 14.55
N LEU A 70 -4.45 -7.11 14.12
CA LEU A 70 -5.56 -6.75 13.22
C LEU A 70 -5.41 -7.48 11.88
N ARG A 71 -4.24 -7.46 11.25
CA ARG A 71 -3.96 -8.21 10.01
C ARG A 71 -4.21 -9.72 10.17
N ALA A 72 -3.75 -10.31 11.28
CA ALA A 72 -4.00 -11.72 11.58
C ALA A 72 -5.49 -12.02 11.71
N LEU A 73 -6.24 -11.15 12.42
CA LEU A 73 -7.68 -11.31 12.57
C LEU A 73 -8.42 -11.25 11.23
N TRP A 74 -8.04 -10.34 10.34
CA TRP A 74 -8.59 -10.28 8.98
C TRP A 74 -8.32 -11.56 8.19
N SER A 75 -7.08 -12.07 8.25
CA SER A 75 -6.70 -13.34 7.63
C SER A 75 -7.51 -14.52 8.19
N ASP A 76 -7.65 -14.61 9.51
CA ASP A 76 -8.34 -15.72 10.17
C ASP A 76 -9.85 -15.70 9.89
N LEU A 77 -10.47 -14.52 9.96
CA LEU A 77 -11.91 -14.37 9.87
C LEU A 77 -12.46 -14.42 8.44
N VAL A 78 -11.67 -13.98 7.45
CA VAL A 78 -12.11 -13.90 6.06
C VAL A 78 -11.45 -15.00 5.23
N VAL A 79 -10.11 -15.05 5.21
CA VAL A 79 -9.35 -15.92 4.32
C VAL A 79 -9.37 -17.37 4.81
N HIS A 80 -9.21 -17.59 6.11
CA HIS A 80 -9.24 -18.92 6.72
C HIS A 80 -10.60 -19.24 7.34
N HIS A 81 -11.67 -18.55 6.90
CA HIS A 81 -13.02 -18.80 7.38
C HIS A 81 -13.44 -20.23 7.08
N GLN A 82 -13.78 -21.00 8.10
CA GLN A 82 -14.36 -22.34 7.96
C GLN A 82 -15.82 -22.29 8.42
N SER A 83 -16.72 -22.90 7.63
CA SER A 83 -18.11 -23.04 8.05
C SER A 83 -18.20 -24.02 9.24
N PRO A 84 -18.73 -23.60 10.40
CA PRO A 84 -18.82 -24.46 11.58
C PRO A 84 -19.74 -25.67 11.40
N ASP A 85 -20.69 -25.62 10.45
CA ASP A 85 -21.76 -26.61 10.34
C ASP A 85 -21.66 -27.50 9.09
N GLY A 86 -20.65 -27.31 8.23
CA GLY A 86 -20.58 -27.98 6.92
C GLY A 86 -21.77 -27.67 5.99
N SER A 87 -22.62 -26.71 6.37
CA SER A 87 -23.90 -26.38 5.75
C SER A 87 -23.78 -25.75 4.36
N TYR A 88 -22.59 -25.25 4.00
CA TYR A 88 -22.29 -24.68 2.69
C TYR A 88 -21.76 -25.72 1.68
N GLY A 89 -21.86 -27.01 2.00
CA GLY A 89 -21.69 -28.11 1.06
C GLY A 89 -20.26 -28.65 0.98
N GLU A 90 -20.15 -29.90 0.53
CA GLU A 90 -18.94 -30.68 0.29
C GLU A 90 -18.10 -30.11 -0.88
N GLN A 91 -17.84 -28.80 -0.92
CA GLN A 91 -16.92 -28.21 -1.88
C GLN A 91 -15.49 -28.39 -1.37
N VAL A 92 -14.63 -28.90 -2.26
CA VAL A 92 -13.26 -29.31 -1.97
C VAL A 92 -12.42 -28.07 -1.64
N GLY A 93 -12.20 -27.80 -0.35
CA GLY A 93 -11.33 -26.70 0.09
C GLY A 93 -11.63 -26.19 1.50
N GLY A 94 -12.89 -26.15 1.91
CA GLY A 94 -13.30 -25.78 3.28
C GLY A 94 -13.22 -24.28 3.62
N TYR A 95 -12.98 -23.39 2.64
CA TYR A 95 -12.83 -21.94 2.83
C TYR A 95 -13.77 -21.14 1.90
N PRO A 96 -15.09 -21.10 2.17
CA PRO A 96 -16.10 -20.61 1.22
C PRO A 96 -15.94 -19.14 0.80
N LEU A 97 -15.36 -18.29 1.66
CA LEU A 97 -15.16 -16.87 1.36
C LEU A 97 -13.97 -16.59 0.44
N THR A 98 -13.24 -17.63 0.01
CA THR A 98 -12.05 -17.52 -0.84
C THR A 98 -12.21 -18.11 -2.22
N GLU A 99 -13.29 -18.85 -2.45
CA GLU A 99 -13.53 -19.59 -3.69
C GLU A 99 -14.13 -18.71 -4.79
N THR A 100 -14.72 -17.57 -4.42
CA THR A 100 -15.36 -16.62 -5.32
C THR A 100 -15.15 -15.19 -4.84
N VAL A 101 -15.17 -14.25 -5.78
CA VAL A 101 -15.18 -12.81 -5.47
C VAL A 101 -16.54 -12.38 -4.94
N ASP A 102 -17.62 -12.82 -5.59
CA ASP A 102 -18.98 -12.45 -5.23
C ASP A 102 -19.44 -13.25 -4.01
N LEU A 103 -19.41 -12.59 -2.85
CA LEU A 103 -19.84 -13.12 -1.56
C LEU A 103 -21.29 -12.74 -1.23
N SER A 104 -22.09 -12.24 -2.19
CA SER A 104 -23.50 -11.86 -1.94
C SER A 104 -24.33 -13.00 -1.35
N LYS A 105 -24.04 -14.26 -1.71
CA LYS A 105 -24.68 -15.45 -1.13
C LYS A 105 -24.30 -15.69 0.33
N PHE A 106 -23.18 -15.13 0.78
CA PHE A 106 -22.67 -15.17 2.14
C PHE A 106 -22.90 -13.85 2.89
N ALA A 107 -23.70 -12.92 2.34
CA ALA A 107 -23.94 -11.60 2.92
C ALA A 107 -24.24 -11.61 4.43
N PRO A 108 -25.10 -12.50 4.97
CA PRO A 108 -25.35 -12.56 6.42
C PRO A 108 -24.09 -12.86 7.25
N VAL A 109 -23.20 -13.70 6.73
CA VAL A 109 -21.92 -14.05 7.38
C VAL A 109 -20.93 -12.90 7.23
N THR A 110 -20.78 -12.36 6.02
CA THR A 110 -19.82 -11.28 5.76
C THR A 110 -20.19 -10.01 6.52
N ASP A 111 -21.47 -9.66 6.63
CA ASP A 111 -21.92 -8.46 7.34
C ASP A 111 -21.60 -8.55 8.86
N GLU A 112 -21.78 -9.73 9.47
CA GLU A 112 -21.38 -9.95 10.87
C GLU A 112 -19.86 -9.84 11.05
N LEU A 113 -19.10 -10.45 10.14
CA LEU A 113 -17.64 -10.37 10.15
C LEU A 113 -17.15 -8.94 10.00
N VAL A 114 -17.71 -8.17 9.06
CA VAL A 114 -17.38 -6.76 8.82
C VAL A 114 -17.69 -5.92 10.05
N ALA A 115 -18.84 -6.14 10.70
CA ALA A 115 -19.16 -5.46 11.96
C ALA A 115 -18.18 -5.77 13.09
N ARG A 116 -17.64 -6.99 13.14
CA ARG A 116 -16.58 -7.37 14.08
C ARG A 116 -15.25 -6.71 13.71
N LEU A 117 -14.85 -6.77 12.44
CA LEU A 117 -13.60 -6.19 11.94
C LEU A 117 -13.57 -4.67 12.13
N ALA A 118 -14.69 -3.97 11.90
CA ALA A 118 -14.81 -2.54 12.11
C ALA A 118 -14.59 -2.16 13.59
N ARG A 119 -15.16 -2.93 14.53
CA ARG A 119 -14.93 -2.72 15.97
C ARG A 119 -13.46 -2.90 16.36
N GLU A 120 -12.78 -3.88 15.77
CA GLU A 120 -11.36 -4.13 16.06
C GLU A 120 -10.45 -3.06 15.43
N GLY A 121 -10.78 -2.59 14.21
CA GLY A 121 -10.14 -1.42 13.59
C GLY A 121 -10.32 -0.14 14.41
N TYR A 122 -11.52 0.10 14.93
CA TYR A 122 -11.82 1.21 15.83
C TYR A 122 -11.09 1.09 17.18
N GLY A 123 -11.00 -0.12 17.73
CA GLY A 123 -10.25 -0.39 18.95
C GLY A 123 -8.76 -0.04 18.81
N LEU A 124 -8.15 -0.35 17.66
CA LEU A 124 -6.76 0.03 17.37
C LEU A 124 -6.61 1.55 17.26
N LEU A 125 -7.47 2.23 16.49
CA LEU A 125 -7.42 3.70 16.35
C LEU A 125 -7.58 4.40 17.71
N THR A 126 -8.53 3.93 18.53
CA THR A 126 -8.75 4.45 19.88
C THR A 126 -7.55 4.21 20.78
N LYS A 127 -6.89 3.04 20.66
CA LYS A 127 -5.70 2.73 21.44
C LYS A 127 -4.49 3.56 21.01
N LEU A 128 -4.36 3.88 19.72
CA LEU A 128 -3.35 4.80 19.21
C LEU A 128 -3.46 6.17 19.87
N LEU A 129 -4.68 6.69 19.96
CA LEU A 129 -4.99 8.02 20.51
C LEU A 129 -5.31 7.99 22.03
N HIS A 130 -5.01 6.88 22.70
CA HIS A 130 -5.25 6.74 24.14
C HIS A 130 -4.21 7.51 24.95
N GLY A 131 -4.68 8.26 25.94
CA GLY A 131 -3.87 8.93 26.92
C GLY A 131 -4.61 10.07 27.60
N HIS A 132 -3.98 10.65 28.61
CA HIS A 132 -4.54 11.72 29.44
C HIS A 132 -3.88 13.07 29.19
N ASN A 133 -2.80 13.12 28.40
CA ASN A 133 -2.14 14.36 28.00
C ASN A 133 -3.15 15.31 27.33
N PRO A 134 -3.32 16.55 27.82
CA PRO A 134 -4.26 17.51 27.23
C PRO A 134 -3.98 17.81 25.75
N ARG A 135 -2.72 17.81 25.32
CA ARG A 135 -2.36 17.99 23.90
C ARG A 135 -2.79 16.78 23.07
N LEU A 136 -2.65 15.57 23.61
CA LEU A 136 -3.10 14.35 22.94
C LEU A 136 -4.63 14.32 22.84
N THR A 137 -5.33 14.82 23.86
CA THR A 137 -6.79 15.00 23.79
C THR A 137 -7.17 15.93 22.62
N GLY A 138 -6.50 17.08 22.48
CA GLY A 138 -6.74 17.97 21.34
C GLY A 138 -6.43 17.34 19.98
N VAL A 139 -5.33 16.56 19.87
CA VAL A 139 -5.01 15.81 18.64
C VAL A 139 -6.11 14.78 18.34
N ARG A 140 -6.54 14.02 19.35
CA ARG A 140 -7.58 13.00 19.22
C ARG A 140 -8.89 13.62 18.74
N ASP A 141 -9.34 14.68 19.39
CA ASP A 141 -10.63 15.31 19.09
C ASP A 141 -10.61 15.87 17.66
N PHE A 142 -9.53 16.55 17.27
CA PHE A 142 -9.36 17.06 15.90
C PHE A 142 -9.32 15.95 14.85
N LEU A 143 -8.49 14.91 15.08
CA LEU A 143 -8.33 13.82 14.11
C LEU A 143 -9.63 13.02 13.95
N MET A 144 -10.32 12.72 15.05
CA MET A 144 -11.59 11.98 15.00
C MET A 144 -12.70 12.81 14.35
N ASP A 145 -12.77 14.13 14.61
CA ASP A 145 -13.70 15.02 13.91
C ASP A 145 -13.45 14.99 12.40
N ALA A 146 -12.20 15.18 11.97
CA ALA A 146 -11.84 15.15 10.56
C ALA A 146 -12.21 13.81 9.88
N LEU A 147 -11.87 12.67 10.48
CA LEU A 147 -12.12 11.34 9.91
C LEU A 147 -13.61 10.93 9.91
N THR A 148 -14.45 11.57 10.73
CA THR A 148 -15.89 11.27 10.79
C THR A 148 -16.75 12.16 9.90
N ARG A 149 -16.16 13.18 9.25
CA ARG A 149 -16.87 14.01 8.25
C ARG A 149 -17.38 13.16 7.08
N PRO A 150 -18.53 13.52 6.49
CA PRO A 150 -19.12 12.78 5.37
C PRO A 150 -18.32 12.95 4.07
N GLU A 151 -17.62 14.08 3.89
CA GLU A 151 -16.78 14.32 2.73
C GLU A 151 -15.55 13.42 2.75
N PRO A 152 -15.24 12.71 1.65
CA PRO A 152 -14.00 11.96 1.52
C PRO A 152 -12.78 12.87 1.64
N LEU A 153 -11.84 12.46 2.48
CA LEU A 153 -10.53 13.09 2.60
C LEU A 153 -9.49 12.32 1.77
N ARG A 154 -8.42 13.02 1.42
CA ARG A 154 -7.13 12.45 1.06
C ARG A 154 -6.28 12.43 2.32
N VAL A 155 -6.03 11.24 2.85
CA VAL A 155 -5.32 11.03 4.10
C VAL A 155 -3.95 10.40 3.84
N THR A 156 -2.90 11.16 4.13
CA THR A 156 -1.52 10.69 4.06
C THR A 156 -1.00 10.42 5.46
N PHE A 157 -0.62 9.18 5.73
CA PHE A 157 0.05 8.78 6.98
C PHE A 157 1.56 8.70 6.77
N ASP A 158 2.31 9.76 7.10
CA ASP A 158 3.77 9.70 7.12
C ASP A 158 4.24 9.01 8.41
N SER A 159 4.39 7.70 8.35
CA SER A 159 4.52 6.87 9.55
C SER A 159 5.68 5.91 9.46
N GLU A 160 6.62 6.03 10.41
CA GLU A 160 7.65 5.02 10.63
C GLU A 160 7.06 3.72 11.22
N VAL A 161 5.84 3.78 11.75
CA VAL A 161 5.09 2.61 12.25
C VAL A 161 4.06 2.16 11.22
N GLN A 162 4.27 0.95 10.70
CA GLN A 162 3.47 0.38 9.62
C GLN A 162 2.13 -0.16 10.13
N LEU A 163 1.08 0.64 10.03
CA LEU A 163 -0.28 0.26 10.46
C LEU A 163 -1.19 -0.02 9.26
N PRO A 164 -2.21 -0.88 9.42
CA PRO A 164 -3.15 -1.17 8.35
C PRO A 164 -4.21 -0.09 8.20
N TRP A 165 -3.77 1.12 7.81
CA TRP A 165 -4.62 2.32 7.78
C TRP A 165 -5.97 2.14 7.09
N PRO A 166 -6.08 1.50 5.92
CA PRO A 166 -7.39 1.30 5.28
C PRO A 166 -8.34 0.43 6.11
N MET A 167 -7.81 -0.49 6.92
CA MET A 167 -8.56 -1.41 7.81
C MET A 167 -8.84 -0.82 9.20
N LEU A 168 -8.26 0.32 9.56
CA LEU A 168 -8.68 1.05 10.76
C LEU A 168 -10.07 1.63 10.52
N ALA A 169 -10.79 1.90 11.62
CA ALA A 169 -12.15 2.41 11.53
C ALA A 169 -12.40 3.53 12.53
N VAL A 170 -13.34 4.43 12.20
CA VAL A 170 -14.00 5.30 13.18
C VAL A 170 -15.06 4.50 13.95
N ASP A 171 -15.76 5.12 14.90
CA ASP A 171 -16.79 4.42 15.68
C ASP A 171 -17.88 3.86 14.76
N PRO A 172 -18.02 2.52 14.63
CA PRO A 172 -19.04 1.93 13.78
C PRO A 172 -20.46 2.23 14.28
N GLY A 173 -20.65 2.53 15.57
CA GLY A 173 -21.95 2.93 16.11
C GLY A 173 -22.44 4.30 15.62
N GLY A 174 -21.53 5.13 15.08
CA GLY A 174 -21.86 6.43 14.48
C GLY A 174 -22.09 6.39 12.97
N CYS A 175 -21.99 5.22 12.32
CA CYS A 175 -22.08 5.06 10.86
C CYS A 175 -23.41 4.43 10.43
N GLY A 176 -23.82 4.65 9.18
CA GLY A 176 -25.04 4.03 8.62
C GLY A 176 -24.88 2.53 8.37
N SER A 177 -23.64 2.09 8.11
CA SER A 177 -23.26 0.69 8.00
C SER A 177 -21.86 0.45 8.60
N PRO A 178 -21.52 -0.79 8.99
CA PRO A 178 -20.17 -1.11 9.43
C PRO A 178 -19.09 -0.88 8.35
N TRP A 179 -19.46 -0.99 7.07
CA TRP A 179 -18.59 -0.72 5.92
C TRP A 179 -18.10 0.73 5.91
N GLU A 180 -19.01 1.66 6.17
CA GLU A 180 -18.72 3.10 6.25
C GLU A 180 -17.81 3.49 7.41
N ALA A 181 -17.52 2.59 8.35
CA ALA A 181 -16.63 2.88 9.46
C ALA A 181 -15.15 2.85 9.04
N PHE A 182 -14.79 2.05 8.03
CA PHE A 182 -13.39 1.86 7.64
C PHE A 182 -12.80 3.08 6.93
N LEU A 183 -11.56 3.44 7.27
CA LEU A 183 -10.88 4.58 6.67
C LEU A 183 -10.72 4.40 5.16
N GLY A 184 -10.42 3.20 4.67
CA GLY A 184 -10.29 2.92 3.23
C GLY A 184 -11.61 3.02 2.45
N HIS A 185 -12.76 2.88 3.12
CA HIS A 185 -14.07 3.09 2.52
C HIS A 185 -14.44 4.58 2.51
N ARG A 186 -14.14 5.29 3.60
CA ARG A 186 -14.47 6.72 3.78
C ARG A 186 -13.57 7.65 2.99
N HIS A 187 -12.29 7.32 2.87
CA HIS A 187 -11.25 8.23 2.44
C HIS A 187 -10.29 7.56 1.45
N GLN A 188 -9.56 8.38 0.71
CA GLN A 188 -8.37 7.93 0.00
C GLN A 188 -7.24 7.88 1.03
N VAL A 189 -6.59 6.73 1.18
CA VAL A 189 -5.60 6.50 2.24
C VAL A 189 -4.29 6.04 1.62
N GLU A 190 -3.21 6.77 1.91
CA GLU A 190 -1.85 6.31 1.65
C GLU A 190 -1.00 6.33 2.92
N GLN A 191 0.08 5.55 2.91
CA GLN A 191 1.10 5.58 3.93
C GLN A 191 2.46 5.88 3.29
N ASN A 192 3.22 6.76 3.93
CA ASN A 192 4.57 7.11 3.52
C ASN A 192 5.53 6.83 4.68
N ASP A 193 6.39 5.84 4.55
CA ASP A 193 7.54 5.66 5.45
C ASP A 193 8.85 6.13 4.81
N ARG A 194 8.82 6.26 3.48
CA ARG A 194 9.89 6.73 2.62
C ARG A 194 9.27 7.53 1.48
N HIS A 195 10.01 8.46 0.92
CA HIS A 195 9.55 9.25 -0.21
C HIS A 195 10.34 8.88 -1.46
N PRO A 196 9.69 8.78 -2.63
CA PRO A 196 10.40 8.62 -3.88
C PRO A 196 11.32 9.82 -4.06
N TRP A 197 12.56 9.55 -4.48
CA TRP A 197 13.46 10.60 -4.89
C TRP A 197 12.96 11.25 -6.18
N ASP A 198 13.10 12.57 -6.28
CA ASP A 198 12.53 13.32 -7.39
C ASP A 198 13.24 12.98 -8.71
N HIS A 199 12.50 12.28 -9.58
CA HIS A 199 12.91 12.00 -10.94
C HIS A 199 12.37 13.06 -11.89
N ALA A 200 13.22 13.49 -12.83
CA ALA A 200 12.77 14.23 -14.00
C ALA A 200 11.56 13.51 -14.64
N PRO A 201 10.50 14.25 -15.04
CA PRO A 201 9.31 13.65 -15.63
C PRO A 201 9.65 12.68 -16.77
N LEU A 202 8.90 11.58 -16.85
CA LEU A 202 8.95 10.75 -18.05
C LEU A 202 8.48 11.60 -19.23
N ALA A 203 9.13 11.41 -20.39
CA ALA A 203 8.66 12.08 -21.59
C ALA A 203 7.23 11.61 -21.86
N VAL A 204 6.35 12.56 -22.22
CA VAL A 204 4.97 12.24 -22.55
C VAL A 204 4.94 11.26 -23.73
N ARG A 205 4.08 10.23 -23.66
CA ARG A 205 3.97 9.16 -24.65
C ARG A 205 2.53 8.92 -25.03
N ASP A 206 2.31 8.50 -26.28
CA ASP A 206 0.97 8.16 -26.79
C ASP A 206 0.41 6.84 -26.23
N ARG A 207 1.29 5.97 -25.73
CA ARG A 207 0.91 4.71 -25.06
C ARG A 207 1.79 4.47 -23.84
N ALA A 208 1.17 4.02 -22.75
CA ALA A 208 1.87 3.61 -21.55
C ALA A 208 2.86 2.49 -21.86
N ALA A 209 4.03 2.51 -21.22
CA ALA A 209 4.96 1.40 -21.15
C ALA A 209 4.74 0.65 -19.84
N THR A 210 4.41 -0.64 -19.91
CA THR A 210 4.12 -1.42 -18.70
C THR A 210 4.89 -2.72 -18.69
N SER A 211 5.13 -3.27 -17.50
CA SER A 211 5.62 -4.62 -17.36
C SER A 211 4.67 -5.55 -16.60
N LEU A 212 4.65 -6.81 -17.03
CA LEU A 212 4.02 -7.93 -16.33
C LEU A 212 5.11 -8.90 -15.91
N ASN A 213 5.38 -8.94 -14.61
CA ASN A 213 6.39 -9.81 -13.99
C ASN A 213 5.63 -10.95 -13.31
N LYS A 214 5.61 -12.15 -13.91
CA LYS A 214 4.67 -13.21 -13.51
C LYS A 214 5.28 -14.59 -13.35
N ASP A 215 4.63 -15.40 -12.52
CA ASP A 215 4.77 -16.86 -12.57
C ASP A 215 3.70 -17.44 -13.51
N THR A 216 4.13 -18.11 -14.57
CA THR A 216 3.27 -18.77 -15.56
C THR A 216 2.37 -19.86 -14.97
N ALA A 217 2.69 -20.40 -13.79
CA ALA A 217 1.80 -21.33 -13.09
C ALA A 217 0.47 -20.67 -12.66
N LEU A 218 0.42 -19.34 -12.63
CA LEU A 218 -0.74 -18.54 -12.24
C LEU A 218 -1.52 -17.98 -13.45
N ASP A 219 -1.15 -18.37 -14.68
CA ASP A 219 -1.72 -17.79 -15.91
C ASP A 219 -3.22 -18.04 -16.07
N GLU A 220 -3.71 -19.17 -15.56
CA GLU A 220 -5.12 -19.59 -15.68
C GLU A 220 -5.95 -19.29 -14.41
N VAL A 221 -5.40 -18.55 -13.45
CA VAL A 221 -6.06 -18.31 -12.16
C VAL A 221 -6.92 -17.06 -12.20
N GLY A 222 -8.22 -17.22 -11.90
CA GLY A 222 -9.16 -16.11 -11.84
C GLY A 222 -9.17 -15.32 -13.16
N ARG A 223 -9.02 -13.99 -13.07
CA ARG A 223 -8.96 -13.08 -14.22
C ARG A 223 -7.54 -12.80 -14.75
N ALA A 224 -6.56 -13.64 -14.42
CA ALA A 224 -5.19 -13.46 -14.89
C ALA A 224 -5.05 -13.38 -16.43
N PRO A 225 -5.77 -14.21 -17.23
CA PRO A 225 -5.77 -14.08 -18.70
C PRO A 225 -6.27 -12.70 -19.17
N GLU A 226 -7.34 -12.20 -18.57
CA GLU A 226 -7.96 -10.92 -18.90
C GLU A 226 -7.08 -9.74 -18.52
N VAL A 227 -6.36 -9.82 -17.40
CA VAL A 227 -5.37 -8.82 -17.01
C VAL A 227 -4.22 -8.77 -18.01
N HIS A 228 -3.72 -9.92 -18.44
CA HIS A 228 -2.68 -9.99 -19.48
C HIS A 228 -3.17 -9.37 -20.79
N GLN A 229 -4.37 -9.76 -21.25
CA GLN A 229 -4.98 -9.24 -22.47
C GLN A 229 -5.22 -7.72 -22.39
N LEU A 230 -5.66 -7.21 -21.23
CA LEU A 230 -5.85 -5.79 -20.99
C LEU A 230 -4.54 -5.01 -21.18
N LEU A 231 -3.45 -5.49 -20.57
CA LEU A 231 -2.14 -4.87 -20.69
C LEU A 231 -1.62 -4.92 -22.13
N GLU A 232 -1.70 -6.08 -22.79
CA GLU A 232 -1.27 -6.26 -24.18
C GLU A 232 -2.02 -5.31 -25.15
N ASN A 233 -3.33 -5.17 -24.96
CA ASN A 233 -4.17 -4.34 -25.81
C ASN A 233 -3.98 -2.84 -25.58
N ARG A 234 -3.75 -2.40 -24.34
CA ARG A 234 -3.74 -0.96 -24.01
C ARG A 234 -2.35 -0.34 -23.93
N THR A 235 -1.29 -1.13 -23.79
CA THR A 235 0.05 -0.61 -23.49
C THR A 235 1.13 -1.15 -24.43
N ARG A 236 2.36 -0.65 -24.26
CA ARG A 236 3.58 -1.30 -24.74
C ARG A 236 4.06 -2.25 -23.63
N LEU A 237 3.55 -3.47 -23.68
CA LEU A 237 3.79 -4.47 -22.64
C LEU A 237 5.15 -5.16 -22.79
N THR A 238 5.90 -5.23 -21.69
CA THR A 238 7.06 -6.13 -21.52
C THR A 238 6.67 -7.23 -20.54
N VAL A 239 6.72 -8.49 -20.95
CA VAL A 239 6.47 -9.64 -20.07
C VAL A 239 7.80 -10.22 -19.60
N ARG A 240 7.93 -10.44 -18.30
CA ARG A 240 9.07 -11.12 -17.67
C ARG A 240 8.55 -12.30 -16.88
N THR A 241 9.14 -13.47 -17.11
CA THR A 241 8.77 -14.69 -16.39
C THR A 241 9.90 -15.18 -15.49
N LYS A 242 11.07 -14.55 -15.55
CA LYS A 242 12.25 -14.95 -14.77
C LYS A 242 12.75 -13.82 -13.88
N GLY A 243 13.14 -14.14 -12.66
CA GLY A 243 13.74 -13.22 -11.71
C GLY A 243 14.98 -12.55 -12.31
N SER A 244 15.81 -13.31 -13.03
CA SER A 244 16.99 -12.79 -13.76
C SER A 244 16.62 -11.68 -14.75
N GLU A 245 15.57 -11.87 -15.55
CA GLU A 245 15.10 -10.86 -16.52
C GLU A 245 14.67 -9.57 -15.82
N LEU A 246 14.01 -9.70 -14.67
CA LEU A 246 13.60 -8.56 -13.86
C LEU A 246 14.81 -7.85 -13.23
N LEU A 247 15.74 -8.59 -12.63
CA LEU A 247 16.94 -8.03 -12.01
C LEU A 247 17.86 -7.36 -13.04
N ASP A 248 17.99 -7.93 -14.22
CA ASP A 248 18.73 -7.33 -15.34
C ASP A 248 18.05 -6.04 -15.82
N ALA A 249 16.71 -6.01 -15.92
CA ALA A 249 15.98 -4.79 -16.26
C ALA A 249 16.14 -3.71 -15.19
N LEU A 250 16.10 -4.08 -13.91
CA LEU A 250 16.31 -3.17 -12.79
C LEU A 250 17.73 -2.62 -12.73
N ALA A 251 18.73 -3.33 -13.27
CA ALA A 251 20.10 -2.84 -13.36
C ALA A 251 20.31 -1.73 -14.42
N VAL A 252 19.31 -1.49 -15.29
CA VAL A 252 19.41 -0.46 -16.33
C VAL A 252 19.22 0.94 -15.74
N ARG A 253 20.05 1.89 -16.17
CA ARG A 253 19.99 3.31 -15.74
C ARG A 253 18.63 3.96 -16.03
N ILE A 254 18.02 3.62 -17.16
CA ILE A 254 16.74 4.14 -17.62
C ILE A 254 15.79 2.94 -17.79
N LEU A 255 14.95 2.72 -16.79
CA LEU A 255 13.81 1.81 -16.85
C LEU A 255 12.55 2.68 -16.85
N ALA A 256 12.17 3.13 -18.04
CA ALA A 256 11.08 4.07 -18.25
C ALA A 256 9.76 3.33 -18.45
N GLU A 257 9.27 2.69 -17.39
CA GLU A 257 7.95 2.07 -17.30
C GLU A 257 7.03 2.98 -16.49
N ASP A 258 5.77 3.10 -16.93
CA ASP A 258 4.72 3.85 -16.25
C ASP A 258 4.05 2.98 -15.16
N LEU A 259 3.99 1.67 -15.38
CA LEU A 259 3.40 0.69 -14.47
C LEU A 259 4.18 -0.63 -14.46
N MET A 260 4.43 -1.18 -13.27
CA MET A 260 4.91 -2.55 -13.08
C MET A 260 3.85 -3.38 -12.36
N TYR A 261 3.34 -4.43 -13.00
CA TYR A 261 2.46 -5.41 -12.36
C TYR A 261 3.23 -6.68 -12.03
N PHE A 262 3.12 -7.13 -10.78
CA PHE A 262 3.65 -8.40 -10.31
C PHE A 262 2.49 -9.36 -10.07
N TRP A 263 2.51 -10.51 -10.74
CA TRP A 263 1.53 -11.60 -10.57
C TRP A 263 2.26 -12.90 -10.27
N CYS A 264 2.66 -13.05 -9.01
CA CYS A 264 3.66 -14.04 -8.65
C CYS A 264 3.51 -14.51 -7.20
N HIS A 265 4.35 -15.45 -6.78
CA HIS A 265 4.36 -15.91 -5.40
C HIS A 265 5.29 -15.02 -4.56
N GLY A 266 4.87 -14.70 -3.34
CA GLY A 266 5.78 -14.20 -2.33
C GLY A 266 5.98 -15.24 -1.24
N HIS A 267 7.20 -15.31 -0.71
CA HIS A 267 7.55 -16.21 0.37
C HIS A 267 8.63 -15.55 1.25
N PHE A 268 8.73 -16.01 2.50
CA PHE A 268 9.86 -15.63 3.34
C PHE A 268 11.07 -16.49 2.95
N ALA A 269 12.16 -15.84 2.56
CA ALA A 269 13.46 -16.46 2.36
C ALA A 269 14.32 -16.22 3.60
N ASP A 270 15.00 -17.24 4.09
CA ASP A 270 16.02 -17.06 5.13
C ASP A 270 17.31 -16.56 4.46
N ASN A 271 17.67 -15.29 4.68
CA ASN A 271 18.88 -14.68 4.16
C ASN A 271 20.06 -14.77 5.15
N GLY A 272 20.03 -15.74 6.08
CA GLY A 272 21.12 -16.01 7.00
C GLY A 272 21.33 -14.87 8.00
N ALA A 273 22.53 -14.26 8.01
CA ALA A 273 22.90 -13.21 8.97
C ALA A 273 22.03 -11.94 8.89
N SER A 274 21.33 -11.73 7.78
CA SER A 274 20.45 -10.59 7.53
C SER A 274 18.99 -10.82 7.97
N GLY A 275 18.68 -12.02 8.50
CA GLY A 275 17.33 -12.41 8.89
C GLY A 275 16.46 -12.89 7.71
N THR A 276 15.18 -13.14 7.97
CA THR A 276 14.22 -13.51 6.94
C THR A 276 13.80 -12.29 6.12
N CYS A 277 13.88 -12.37 4.80
CA CYS A 277 13.39 -11.34 3.89
C CYS A 277 12.18 -11.85 3.11
N LEU A 278 11.23 -10.97 2.84
CA LEU A 278 10.17 -11.25 1.88
C LEU A 278 10.76 -11.20 0.47
N SER A 279 10.70 -12.32 -0.22
CA SER A 279 11.12 -12.45 -1.61
C SER A 279 9.91 -12.77 -2.48
N VAL A 280 9.92 -12.28 -3.72
CA VAL A 280 9.01 -12.73 -4.77
C VAL A 280 9.73 -13.68 -5.71
N ARG A 281 8.97 -14.64 -6.23
CA ARG A 281 9.45 -15.65 -7.17
C ARG A 281 8.56 -15.64 -8.41
N LEU A 282 9.18 -15.52 -9.58
CA LEU A 282 8.50 -15.64 -10.87
C LEU A 282 8.44 -17.13 -11.27
N THR A 283 8.50 -17.48 -12.56
CA THR A 283 8.48 -18.88 -13.01
C THR A 283 9.76 -19.65 -12.64
N ASP A 284 10.90 -18.96 -12.54
CA ASP A 284 12.17 -19.57 -12.11
C ASP A 284 12.35 -19.50 -10.60
N ASP A 285 13.35 -20.23 -10.08
CA ASP A 285 13.66 -20.28 -8.65
C ASP A 285 14.55 -19.10 -8.17
N GLU A 286 14.69 -18.04 -8.98
CA GLU A 286 15.47 -16.88 -8.58
C GLU A 286 14.68 -15.96 -7.63
N HIS A 287 15.24 -15.77 -6.44
CA HIS A 287 14.67 -14.91 -5.41
C HIS A 287 14.88 -13.43 -5.74
N VAL A 288 13.79 -12.69 -5.87
CA VAL A 288 13.82 -11.23 -6.01
C VAL A 288 13.35 -10.61 -4.71
N ASP A 289 14.28 -10.08 -3.93
CA ASP A 289 14.01 -9.43 -2.65
C ASP A 289 14.52 -7.98 -2.64
N GLY A 290 14.22 -7.26 -1.55
CA GLY A 290 14.67 -5.88 -1.37
C GLY A 290 16.18 -5.68 -1.56
N PRO A 291 17.03 -6.44 -0.83
CA PRO A 291 18.48 -6.40 -1.00
C PRO A 291 18.97 -6.69 -2.43
N ALA A 292 18.35 -7.62 -3.16
CA ALA A 292 18.70 -7.90 -4.55
C ALA A 292 18.40 -6.71 -5.45
N VAL A 293 17.23 -6.06 -5.28
CA VAL A 293 16.87 -4.84 -6.02
C VAL A 293 17.84 -3.70 -5.68
N GLU A 294 18.12 -3.48 -4.39
CA GLU A 294 19.08 -2.48 -3.91
C GLU A 294 20.45 -2.71 -4.56
N PHE A 295 20.97 -3.94 -4.51
CA PHE A 295 22.28 -4.28 -5.08
C PHE A 295 22.36 -3.99 -6.58
N ARG A 296 21.31 -4.32 -7.35
CA ARG A 296 21.27 -4.05 -8.81
C ARG A 296 21.22 -2.57 -9.12
N ARG A 297 20.66 -1.74 -8.23
CA ARG A 297 20.44 -0.31 -8.47
C ARG A 297 21.43 0.61 -7.76
N PHE A 298 22.18 0.11 -6.77
CA PHE A 298 23.11 0.89 -5.95
C PHE A 298 24.14 1.68 -6.78
N GLY A 299 24.63 1.09 -7.89
CA GLY A 299 25.61 1.72 -8.77
C GLY A 299 25.05 2.79 -9.71
N ILE A 300 23.74 3.03 -9.73
CA ILE A 300 23.09 3.99 -10.64
C ILE A 300 23.12 5.39 -10.01
N PRO A 301 23.81 6.38 -10.61
CA PRO A 301 23.87 7.72 -10.04
C PRO A 301 22.48 8.36 -9.95
N ARG A 302 22.16 8.91 -8.78
CA ARG A 302 20.91 9.65 -8.54
C ARG A 302 20.94 11.01 -9.24
N THR A 303 20.75 10.99 -10.55
CA THR A 303 20.79 12.16 -11.44
C THR A 303 19.59 12.16 -12.38
N SER A 304 19.31 13.28 -13.03
CA SER A 304 18.25 13.38 -14.05
C SER A 304 18.42 12.44 -15.25
N GLN A 305 19.61 11.82 -15.39
CA GLN A 305 19.90 10.82 -16.41
C GLN A 305 19.51 9.39 -16.01
N ALA A 306 19.18 9.15 -14.74
CA ALA A 306 18.62 7.90 -14.25
C ALA A 306 17.10 8.04 -14.10
N ARG A 307 16.34 7.05 -14.58
CA ARG A 307 14.87 7.10 -14.60
C ARG A 307 14.31 5.76 -14.18
N PHE A 308 13.50 5.79 -13.12
CA PHE A 308 12.70 4.69 -12.65
C PHE A 308 11.55 5.30 -11.87
N LYS A 309 10.39 5.41 -12.51
CA LYS A 309 9.22 6.10 -11.95
C LYS A 309 7.91 5.30 -12.14
N PRO A 310 7.90 3.94 -12.10
CA PRO A 310 6.67 3.20 -12.29
C PRO A 310 5.76 3.32 -11.06
N PHE A 311 4.46 3.29 -11.29
CA PHE A 311 3.52 2.83 -10.26
C PHE A 311 3.59 1.29 -10.19
N VAL A 312 3.63 0.72 -9.00
CA VAL A 312 3.80 -0.73 -8.84
C VAL A 312 2.54 -1.33 -8.23
N LEU A 313 1.94 -2.31 -8.90
CA LEU A 313 0.92 -3.19 -8.34
C LEU A 313 1.58 -4.52 -7.97
N LEU A 314 1.68 -4.80 -6.68
CA LEU A 314 2.41 -5.95 -6.15
C LEU A 314 1.44 -7.02 -5.63
N ASN A 315 0.89 -7.83 -6.53
CA ASN A 315 0.11 -9.01 -6.16
C ASN A 315 1.04 -10.22 -5.98
N ALA A 316 1.55 -10.36 -4.77
CA ALA A 316 2.23 -11.57 -4.32
C ALA A 316 1.85 -11.84 -2.86
N CYS A 317 1.78 -13.12 -2.50
CA CYS A 317 1.49 -13.51 -1.12
C CYS A 317 2.53 -12.91 -0.15
N HIS A 318 2.12 -12.61 1.08
CA HIS A 318 2.95 -12.04 2.14
C HIS A 318 3.54 -10.63 1.88
N THR A 319 3.22 -9.95 0.77
CA THR A 319 3.94 -8.72 0.38
C THR A 319 3.68 -7.47 1.21
N GLY A 320 2.58 -7.42 1.96
CA GLY A 320 2.28 -6.33 2.89
C GLY A 320 2.40 -6.67 4.37
N ARG A 321 3.06 -7.79 4.74
CA ARG A 321 3.36 -8.09 6.15
C ARG A 321 4.52 -7.22 6.63
N ALA A 322 4.22 -6.06 7.22
CA ALA A 322 5.22 -5.25 7.91
C ALA A 322 6.01 -6.11 8.92
N GLY A 323 7.34 -6.07 8.82
CA GLY A 323 8.23 -6.74 9.76
C GLY A 323 8.25 -6.01 11.09
N ALA A 324 8.94 -6.58 12.09
CA ALA A 324 9.29 -5.78 13.26
C ALA A 324 10.08 -4.53 12.80
N PRO A 325 9.98 -3.39 13.51
CA PRO A 325 10.76 -2.19 13.20
C PRO A 325 12.25 -2.55 13.06
N GLY A 326 12.85 -2.20 11.91
CA GLY A 326 14.24 -2.51 11.59
C GLY A 326 14.55 -3.95 11.16
N ALA A 327 13.56 -4.85 11.05
CA ALA A 327 13.80 -6.27 10.82
C ALA A 327 13.48 -6.80 9.41
N LEU A 328 12.63 -6.12 8.61
CA LEU A 328 12.39 -6.52 7.22
C LEU A 328 12.32 -5.28 6.30
N LYS A 329 13.29 -5.18 5.39
CA LYS A 329 13.17 -4.37 4.17
C LYS A 329 12.23 -5.11 3.23
N HIS A 330 11.03 -4.59 2.99
CA HIS A 330 10.09 -5.21 2.05
C HIS A 330 10.36 -4.72 0.63
N LEU A 331 10.14 -5.59 -0.36
CA LEU A 331 10.36 -5.29 -1.79
C LEU A 331 9.71 -3.96 -2.21
N GLY A 332 8.47 -3.69 -1.76
CA GLY A 332 7.77 -2.44 -2.05
C GLY A 332 8.51 -1.20 -1.56
N GLN A 333 9.03 -1.21 -0.32
CA GLN A 333 9.78 -0.09 0.25
C GLN A 333 11.07 0.19 -0.53
N GLU A 334 11.79 -0.87 -0.92
CA GLU A 334 13.01 -0.72 -1.70
C GLU A 334 12.70 -0.20 -3.12
N LEU A 335 11.59 -0.61 -3.74
CA LEU A 335 11.16 -0.03 -5.02
C LEU A 335 10.87 1.47 -4.91
N ILE A 336 10.23 1.92 -3.82
CA ILE A 336 9.97 3.35 -3.56
C ILE A 336 11.30 4.11 -3.37
N GLU A 337 12.22 3.59 -2.56
CA GLU A 337 13.56 4.19 -2.40
C GLU A 337 14.33 4.30 -3.72
N MET A 338 14.12 3.34 -4.62
CA MET A 338 14.74 3.32 -5.93
C MET A 338 14.02 4.21 -6.96
N GLY A 339 12.86 4.78 -6.63
CA GLY A 339 12.17 5.81 -7.42
C GLY A 339 10.74 5.52 -7.84
N ALA A 340 10.19 4.34 -7.53
CA ALA A 340 8.80 4.02 -7.83
C ALA A 340 7.88 5.07 -7.18
N VAL A 341 6.87 5.55 -7.92
CA VAL A 341 6.00 6.64 -7.45
C VAL A 341 5.00 6.22 -6.38
N GLY A 342 4.74 4.92 -6.32
CA GLY A 342 3.80 4.32 -5.38
C GLY A 342 3.79 2.80 -5.56
N VAL A 343 3.44 2.12 -4.48
CA VAL A 343 3.26 0.66 -4.45
C VAL A 343 1.90 0.35 -3.84
N LEU A 344 1.06 -0.34 -4.59
CA LEU A 344 -0.20 -0.89 -4.12
C LEU A 344 -0.03 -2.39 -3.87
N ALA A 345 -0.27 -2.84 -2.65
CA ALA A 345 -0.08 -4.24 -2.25
C ALA A 345 -1.08 -4.67 -1.18
N PRO A 346 -1.48 -5.96 -1.14
CA PRO A 346 -2.30 -6.49 -0.06
C PRO A 346 -1.50 -6.57 1.25
N GLN A 347 -2.11 -6.16 2.36
CA GLN A 347 -1.52 -6.19 3.71
C GLN A 347 -1.64 -7.53 4.43
N ILE A 348 -2.40 -8.45 3.84
CA ILE A 348 -2.56 -9.85 4.27
C ILE A 348 -2.42 -10.76 3.06
N ASP A 349 -2.40 -12.07 3.29
CA ASP A 349 -2.53 -13.03 2.19
C ASP A 349 -3.95 -12.98 1.64
N VAL A 350 -4.09 -12.73 0.34
CA VAL A 350 -5.38 -12.63 -0.35
C VAL A 350 -5.57 -13.82 -1.28
N PRO A 351 -6.80 -14.37 -1.41
CA PRO A 351 -7.10 -15.41 -2.39
C PRO A 351 -6.73 -14.97 -3.80
N GLN A 352 -6.12 -15.86 -4.58
CA GLN A 352 -5.65 -15.54 -5.93
C GLN A 352 -6.80 -15.10 -6.85
N VAL A 353 -7.97 -15.73 -6.71
CA VAL A 353 -9.17 -15.33 -7.48
C VAL A 353 -9.56 -13.88 -7.22
N PHE A 354 -9.49 -13.44 -5.96
CA PHE A 354 -9.75 -12.05 -5.57
C PHE A 354 -8.65 -11.11 -6.05
N ALA A 355 -7.39 -11.49 -5.88
CA ALA A 355 -6.26 -10.67 -6.27
C ALA A 355 -6.24 -10.40 -7.79
N ALA A 356 -6.57 -11.40 -8.61
CA ALA A 356 -6.69 -11.26 -10.06
C ALA A 356 -7.85 -10.33 -10.45
N GLU A 357 -9.00 -10.45 -9.77
CA GLU A 357 -10.14 -9.56 -9.98
C GLU A 357 -9.79 -8.10 -9.63
N TYR A 358 -9.25 -7.88 -8.43
CA TYR A 358 -8.85 -6.55 -7.98
C TYR A 358 -7.83 -5.92 -8.92
N ALA A 359 -6.85 -6.71 -9.40
CA ALA A 359 -5.89 -6.23 -10.39
C ALA A 359 -6.55 -5.82 -11.70
N TYR A 360 -7.50 -6.61 -12.21
CA TYR A 360 -8.21 -6.22 -13.43
C TYR A 360 -8.90 -4.87 -13.27
N GLU A 361 -9.73 -4.73 -12.24
CA GLU A 361 -10.54 -3.52 -12.03
C GLU A 361 -9.66 -2.28 -11.77
N PHE A 362 -8.56 -2.46 -11.02
CA PHE A 362 -7.59 -1.40 -10.78
C PHE A 362 -6.88 -0.99 -12.07
N LEU A 363 -6.34 -1.96 -12.82
CA LEU A 363 -5.56 -1.70 -14.03
C LEU A 363 -6.42 -1.12 -15.14
N GLU A 364 -7.66 -1.57 -15.30
CA GLU A 364 -8.58 -1.02 -16.29
C GLU A 364 -8.81 0.48 -16.04
N SER A 365 -9.04 0.83 -14.77
CA SER A 365 -9.25 2.19 -14.32
C SER A 365 -7.99 3.06 -14.42
N TYR A 366 -6.84 2.53 -14.00
CA TYR A 366 -5.58 3.26 -13.98
C TYR A 366 -5.09 3.54 -15.41
N LEU A 367 -5.22 2.56 -16.31
CA LEU A 367 -4.85 2.71 -17.73
C LEU A 367 -5.80 3.60 -18.52
N ALA A 368 -6.98 3.93 -17.97
CA ALA A 368 -7.84 4.98 -18.55
C ALA A 368 -7.25 6.39 -18.33
N GLY A 369 -6.41 6.59 -17.31
CA GLY A 369 -5.74 7.88 -17.06
C GLY A 369 -6.66 8.98 -16.50
N GLU A 370 -7.92 8.67 -16.16
CA GLU A 370 -8.89 9.65 -15.69
C GLU A 370 -8.84 9.86 -14.17
N ARG A 371 -8.45 8.83 -13.42
CA ARG A 371 -8.49 8.78 -11.96
C ARG A 371 -7.12 8.54 -11.35
N THR A 372 -6.88 9.07 -10.16
CA THR A 372 -5.66 8.77 -9.39
C THR A 372 -5.73 7.38 -8.76
N ALA A 373 -4.59 6.82 -8.38
CA ALA A 373 -4.52 5.55 -7.67
C ALA A 373 -5.28 5.59 -6.33
N GLY A 374 -5.29 6.73 -5.64
CA GLY A 374 -6.08 6.95 -4.43
C GLY A 374 -7.58 6.86 -4.69
N GLU A 375 -8.08 7.55 -5.72
CA GLU A 375 -9.48 7.52 -6.13
C GLU A 375 -9.93 6.12 -6.55
N ILE A 376 -9.09 5.42 -7.33
CA ILE A 376 -9.38 4.05 -7.77
C ILE A 376 -9.43 3.11 -6.55
N SER A 377 -8.43 3.15 -5.68
CA SER A 377 -8.37 2.26 -4.50
C SER A 377 -9.60 2.43 -3.60
N GLN A 378 -10.01 3.68 -3.35
CA GLN A 378 -11.23 3.97 -2.59
C GLN A 378 -12.50 3.50 -3.30
N SER A 379 -12.62 3.75 -4.61
CA SER A 379 -13.77 3.30 -5.41
C SER A 379 -13.90 1.78 -5.34
N LEU A 380 -12.80 1.05 -5.52
CA LEU A 380 -12.81 -0.41 -5.46
C LEU A 380 -13.24 -0.93 -4.09
N VAL A 381 -12.80 -0.30 -2.99
CA VAL A 381 -13.30 -0.68 -1.66
C VAL A 381 -14.83 -0.60 -1.58
N ARG A 382 -15.42 0.49 -2.10
CA ARG A 382 -16.88 0.68 -2.11
C ARG A 382 -17.57 -0.30 -3.07
N ASP A 383 -17.04 -0.42 -4.28
CA ASP A 383 -17.58 -1.31 -5.31
C ASP A 383 -17.62 -2.77 -4.85
N PHE A 384 -16.53 -3.26 -4.24
CA PHE A 384 -16.48 -4.63 -3.72
C PHE A 384 -17.36 -4.84 -2.48
N ALA A 385 -17.51 -3.83 -1.63
CA ALA A 385 -18.44 -3.88 -0.51
C ALA A 385 -19.90 -3.94 -1.00
N GLU A 386 -20.28 -3.04 -1.91
CA GLU A 386 -21.66 -2.89 -2.39
C GLU A 386 -22.10 -4.00 -3.35
N LYS A 387 -21.23 -4.40 -4.30
CA LYS A 387 -21.59 -5.35 -5.37
C LYS A 387 -21.33 -6.80 -4.99
N TYR A 388 -20.29 -7.04 -4.19
CA TYR A 388 -19.78 -8.38 -3.94
C TYR A 388 -19.82 -8.77 -2.46
N HIS A 389 -20.22 -7.87 -1.55
CA HIS A 389 -20.14 -8.09 -0.10
C HIS A 389 -18.75 -8.58 0.35
N ASN A 390 -17.70 -8.15 -0.35
CA ASN A 390 -16.35 -8.69 -0.18
C ASN A 390 -15.41 -7.67 0.48
N PRO A 391 -14.95 -7.90 1.72
CA PRO A 391 -14.15 -6.92 2.44
C PRO A 391 -12.67 -6.90 2.03
N LEU A 392 -12.21 -7.84 1.21
CA LEU A 392 -10.78 -7.99 0.92
C LEU A 392 -10.16 -6.79 0.21
N ALA A 393 -10.95 -5.93 -0.45
CA ALA A 393 -10.45 -4.68 -1.03
C ALA A 393 -9.85 -3.75 0.04
N LEU A 394 -10.38 -3.74 1.26
CA LEU A 394 -9.85 -2.97 2.40
C LEU A 394 -8.46 -3.42 2.83
N THR A 395 -8.02 -4.61 2.42
CA THR A 395 -6.71 -5.12 2.78
C THR A 395 -5.61 -4.57 1.89
N TYR A 396 -5.94 -3.95 0.75
CA TYR A 396 -4.96 -3.30 -0.13
C TYR A 396 -4.50 -1.97 0.47
N GLY A 397 -3.19 -1.86 0.68
CA GLY A 397 -2.54 -0.64 1.17
C GLY A 397 -1.77 0.05 0.06
N LEU A 398 -1.95 1.37 -0.05
CA LEU A 398 -1.17 2.22 -0.92
C LEU A 398 0.01 2.82 -0.15
N ASN A 399 1.23 2.50 -0.57
CA ASN A 399 2.45 3.12 -0.06
C ASN A 399 2.96 4.13 -1.08
N CYS A 400 2.88 5.43 -0.76
CA CYS A 400 3.06 6.53 -1.71
C CYS A 400 2.12 6.47 -2.93
N GLY A 401 2.03 7.60 -3.63
CA GLY A 401 1.41 7.64 -4.95
C GLY A 401 -0.11 7.74 -4.93
N ILE A 402 -0.71 8.30 -3.86
CA ILE A 402 -2.15 8.64 -3.85
C ILE A 402 -2.57 9.49 -5.06
N ASP A 403 -1.65 10.36 -5.52
CA ASP A 403 -1.80 11.21 -6.69
C ASP A 403 -1.33 10.58 -8.00
N SER A 404 -0.83 9.35 -7.96
CA SER A 404 -0.34 8.69 -9.15
C SER A 404 -1.49 8.51 -10.13
N ARG A 405 -1.33 9.07 -11.33
CA ARG A 405 -2.24 8.92 -12.46
C ARG A 405 -1.42 8.72 -13.71
N LEU A 406 -1.93 7.94 -14.63
CA LEU A 406 -1.30 7.79 -15.93
C LEU A 406 -1.56 9.04 -16.79
N ASP A 407 -0.51 9.80 -17.07
CA ASP A 407 -0.56 10.97 -17.98
C ASP A 407 0.03 10.60 -19.36
N LEU A 408 -0.84 10.47 -20.38
CA LEU A 408 -0.45 10.20 -21.77
C LEU A 408 -0.55 11.45 -22.65
N ALA A 409 0.16 11.44 -23.79
CA ALA A 409 0.00 12.46 -24.82
C ALA A 409 -1.40 12.34 -25.40
N SER A 410 -2.20 13.40 -25.24
CA SER A 410 -3.58 13.49 -25.74
C SER A 410 -3.60 13.65 -27.26
#